data_AF-A0A1G9YE88-F1
#
_entry.id   AF-A0A1G9YE88-F1
#
_cell.length_a   1.000
_cell.length_b   1.000
_cell.length_c   1.000
_cell.angle_alpha   90.00
_cell.angle_beta   90.00
_cell.angle_gamma   90.00
#
_symmetry.space_group_name_H-M   'P 1'
#
loop_
_entity.id
_entity.type
_entity.pdbx_description
1 polymer ?
#
loop_
_entity_poly.entity_id
_entity_poly.type
_entity_poly.pdbx_seq_one_letter_code
_entity_poly.pdbx_strand_id
1 'polypeptide(L)'
;MAYIFIFGCFLLLGVVSLLAARVGYRGKVCDRSDGYEVPAAVKSDPALRKRANGLVAFWCTGAAALSFAPLVPIGSVILSDGGMSVSTWGLVAFALYGLVVVTVGAYPFEKIKRLGGSAGR
;
A
#
# COMPACT_ATOMS: atom_id res chain seq x y z
N MET A 1 -18.49 -1.36 17.52
CA MET A 1 -17.95 -2.55 16.80
C MET A 1 -17.45 -2.23 15.39
N ALA A 2 -18.28 -1.66 14.49
CA ALA A 2 -17.85 -1.37 13.11
C ALA A 2 -16.63 -0.44 12.99
N TYR A 3 -16.54 0.63 13.80
CA TYR A 3 -15.38 1.53 13.82
C TYR A 3 -14.08 0.81 14.19
N ILE A 4 -14.11 -0.14 15.12
CA ILE A 4 -12.93 -0.93 15.54
C ILE A 4 -12.47 -1.81 14.37
N PHE A 5 -13.41 -2.45 13.66
CA PHE A 5 -13.09 -3.25 12.48
C PHE A 5 -12.45 -2.40 11.37
N ILE A 6 -13.06 -1.25 11.04
CA ILE A 6 -12.53 -0.32 10.03
C ILE A 6 -11.15 0.20 10.43
N PHE A 7 -10.97 0.57 11.71
CA PHE A 7 -9.68 0.97 12.26
C PHE A 7 -8.62 -0.13 12.09
N GLY A 8 -8.96 -1.37 12.43
CA GLY A 8 -8.07 -2.52 12.26
C GLY A 8 -7.67 -2.74 10.80
N CYS A 9 -8.61 -2.63 9.85
CA CYS A 9 -8.32 -2.76 8.43
C CYS A 9 -7.35 -1.68 7.93
N PHE A 10 -7.59 -0.41 8.26
CA PHE A 10 -6.71 0.68 7.85
C PHE A 10 -5.35 0.61 8.53
N LEU A 11 -5.29 0.19 9.79
CA LEU A 11 -4.04 -0.03 10.50
C LEU A 11 -3.21 -1.14 9.82
N LEU A 12 -3.84 -2.28 9.52
CA LEU A 12 -3.19 -3.40 8.82
C LEU A 12 -2.70 -2.97 7.42
N LEU A 13 -3.54 -2.28 6.64
CA LEU A 13 -3.17 -1.75 5.33
C LEU A 13 -1.98 -0.79 5.44
N GLY A 14 -1.96 0.08 6.44
CA GLY A 14 -0.88 1.03 6.69
C GLY A 14 0.42 0.31 7.06
N VAL A 15 0.37 -0.66 7.96
CA VAL A 15 1.54 -1.45 8.38
C VAL A 15 2.10 -2.25 7.22
N VAL A 16 1.26 -2.95 6.46
CA VAL A 16 1.69 -3.74 5.29
C VAL A 16 2.29 -2.83 4.22
N SER A 17 1.68 -1.68 3.94
CA SER A 17 2.22 -0.69 3.00
C SER A 17 3.56 -0.13 3.47
N LEU A 18 3.72 0.14 4.77
CA LEU A 18 4.97 0.63 5.35
C LEU A 18 6.08 -0.44 5.27
N LEU A 19 5.75 -1.71 5.52
CA LEU A 19 6.68 -2.82 5.34
C LEU A 19 7.12 -2.93 3.87
N ALA A 20 6.18 -2.84 2.92
CA ALA A 20 6.50 -2.84 1.49
C ALA A 20 7.39 -1.64 1.10
N ALA A 21 7.10 -0.44 1.61
CA ALA A 21 7.95 0.74 1.41
C ALA A 21 9.36 0.51 1.97
N ARG A 22 9.48 -0.09 3.16
CA ARG A 22 10.77 -0.43 3.77
C ARG A 22 11.55 -1.42 2.91
N VAL A 23 10.90 -2.42 2.32
CA VAL A 23 11.53 -3.35 1.35
C VAL A 23 12.03 -2.58 0.12
N GLY A 24 11.24 -1.62 -0.39
CA GLY A 24 11.63 -0.64 -1.41
C GLY A 24 12.90 0.13 -1.06
N TYR A 25 12.93 0.79 0.10
CA TYR A 25 14.08 1.56 0.56
C TYR A 25 15.33 0.72 0.81
N ARG A 26 15.17 -0.53 1.25
CA ARG A 26 16.28 -1.48 1.42
C ARG A 26 16.78 -2.06 0.10
N GLY A 27 16.13 -1.76 -1.02
CA GLY A 27 16.54 -2.23 -2.34
C GLY A 27 16.22 -3.70 -2.62
N LYS A 28 15.36 -4.32 -1.79
CA LYS A 28 15.09 -5.76 -1.77
C LYS A 28 13.86 -6.19 -2.56
N VAL A 29 13.17 -5.28 -3.26
CA VAL A 29 11.96 -5.62 -4.05
C VAL A 29 12.23 -6.69 -5.10
N CYS A 30 13.46 -6.77 -5.59
CA CYS A 30 13.88 -7.74 -6.62
C CYS A 30 14.51 -9.01 -6.05
N ASP A 31 14.61 -9.18 -4.73
CA ASP A 31 15.19 -10.37 -4.12
C ASP A 31 14.27 -11.59 -4.31
N ARG A 32 14.86 -12.72 -4.73
CA ARG A 32 14.14 -13.95 -5.10
C ARG A 32 13.40 -14.59 -3.91
N SER A 33 13.78 -14.24 -2.69
CA SER A 33 13.18 -14.71 -1.44
C SER A 33 11.88 -14.00 -1.07
N ASP A 34 11.62 -12.81 -1.59
CA ASP A 34 10.46 -11.98 -1.19
C ASP A 34 9.20 -12.22 -2.06
N GLY A 35 9.21 -13.24 -2.93
CA GLY A 35 8.01 -13.77 -3.58
C GLY A 35 7.40 -12.94 -4.72
N TYR A 36 7.94 -11.76 -5.04
CA TYR A 36 7.40 -10.92 -6.12
C TYR A 36 7.84 -11.40 -7.52
N GLU A 37 6.86 -11.58 -8.42
CA GLU A 37 7.09 -11.81 -9.86
C GLU A 37 7.65 -10.54 -10.53
N VAL A 38 8.96 -10.34 -10.39
CA VAL A 38 9.69 -9.29 -11.11
C VAL A 38 10.31 -9.90 -12.37
N PRO A 39 10.11 -9.28 -13.56
CA PRO A 39 10.69 -9.77 -14.82
C PRO A 39 12.21 -9.92 -14.77
N ALA A 40 12.75 -10.96 -15.43
CA ALA A 40 14.17 -11.27 -15.42
C ALA A 40 15.04 -10.10 -15.92
N ALA A 41 14.58 -9.36 -16.93
CA ALA A 41 15.25 -8.17 -17.44
C ALA A 41 15.42 -7.05 -16.39
N VAL A 42 14.43 -6.89 -15.51
CA VAL A 42 14.50 -5.91 -14.40
C VAL A 42 15.40 -6.42 -13.28
N LYS A 43 15.58 -7.74 -13.13
CA LYS A 43 16.50 -8.32 -12.15
C LYS A 43 17.97 -8.23 -12.58
N SER A 44 18.26 -8.33 -13.87
CA SER A 44 19.62 -8.30 -14.42
C SER A 44 20.19 -6.88 -14.53
N ASP A 45 19.34 -5.88 -14.75
CA ASP A 45 19.79 -4.49 -14.90
C ASP A 45 19.77 -3.72 -13.56
N PRO A 46 20.93 -3.30 -13.03
CA PRO A 46 21.01 -2.54 -11.77
C PRO A 46 20.30 -1.18 -11.83
N ALA A 47 20.20 -0.54 -13.00
CA ALA A 47 19.48 0.72 -13.16
C ALA A 47 17.96 0.52 -13.09
N LEU A 48 17.44 -0.55 -13.70
CA LEU A 48 16.02 -0.91 -13.62
C LEU A 48 15.62 -1.38 -12.21
N ARG A 49 16.49 -2.12 -11.50
CA ARG A 49 16.29 -2.45 -10.08
C ARG A 49 16.15 -1.20 -9.22
N LYS A 50 17.04 -0.20 -9.39
CA LYS A 50 17.00 1.04 -8.61
C LYS A 50 15.70 1.82 -8.85
N ARG A 51 15.21 1.88 -10.10
CA ARG A 51 13.92 2.48 -10.42
C ARG A 51 12.74 1.73 -9.82
N ALA A 52 12.72 0.39 -9.91
CA ALA A 52 11.67 -0.44 -9.32
C ALA A 52 11.58 -0.25 -7.80
N ASN A 53 12.74 -0.27 -7.12
CA ASN A 53 12.83 -0.02 -5.68
C ASN A 53 12.32 1.38 -5.29
N GLY A 54 12.68 2.42 -6.04
CA GLY A 54 12.21 3.79 -5.80
C GLY A 54 10.71 3.96 -6.01
N LEU A 55 10.14 3.30 -7.03
CA LEU A 55 8.69 3.30 -7.27
C LEU A 55 7.94 2.66 -6.10
N VAL A 56 8.34 1.46 -5.66
CA VAL A 56 7.69 0.80 -4.52
C VAL A 56 7.84 1.64 -3.25
N ALA A 57 9.04 2.17 -2.98
CA ALA A 57 9.27 3.02 -1.82
C ALA A 57 8.33 4.24 -1.79
N PHE A 58 8.22 4.98 -2.89
CA PHE A 58 7.37 6.18 -2.96
C PHE A 58 5.88 5.85 -2.86
N TRP A 59 5.39 4.92 -3.68
CA TRP A 59 3.96 4.61 -3.76
C TRP A 59 3.45 3.89 -2.51
N CYS A 60 4.22 2.95 -1.95
CA CYS A 60 3.83 2.30 -0.70
C CYS A 60 3.93 3.24 0.51
N THR A 61 4.84 4.23 0.51
CA THR A 61 4.85 5.28 1.55
C THR A 61 3.60 6.15 1.46
N GLY A 62 3.19 6.53 0.24
CA GLY A 62 1.93 7.24 0.00
C GLY A 62 0.71 6.44 0.45
N ALA A 63 0.65 5.15 0.12
CA ALA A 63 -0.40 4.25 0.57
C ALA A 63 -0.44 4.09 2.10
N ALA A 64 0.72 4.02 2.76
CA ALA A 64 0.79 3.99 4.22
C ALA A 64 0.27 5.29 4.85
N ALA A 65 0.69 6.45 4.34
CA ALA A 65 0.21 7.76 4.80
C ALA A 65 -1.31 7.90 4.67
N LEU A 66 -1.86 7.51 3.51
CA LEU A 66 -3.30 7.51 3.28
C LEU A 66 -4.02 6.51 4.20
N SER A 67 -3.42 5.36 4.50
CA SER A 67 -4.00 4.38 5.42
C SER A 67 -4.08 4.91 6.86
N PHE A 68 -3.12 5.73 7.29
CA PHE A 68 -3.10 6.30 8.64
C PHE A 68 -3.99 7.52 8.83
N ALA A 69 -4.25 8.30 7.77
CA ALA A 69 -5.12 9.47 7.81
C ALA A 69 -6.50 9.22 8.44
N PRO A 70 -7.27 8.17 8.08
CA PRO A 70 -8.57 7.89 8.69
C PRO A 70 -8.48 7.36 10.12
N LEU A 71 -7.31 6.89 10.59
CA LEU A 71 -7.17 6.35 11.96
C LEU A 71 -7.33 7.43 13.02
N VAL A 72 -6.96 8.68 12.74
CA VAL A 72 -7.07 9.79 13.70
C VAL A 72 -8.53 10.09 14.06
N PRO A 73 -9.43 10.40 13.10
CA PRO A 73 -10.83 10.64 13.42
C PRO A 73 -11.53 9.37 13.93
N ILE A 74 -11.24 8.18 13.38
CA ILE A 74 -11.84 6.93 13.86
C ILE A 74 -11.42 6.62 15.30
N GLY A 75 -10.14 6.80 15.62
CA GLY A 75 -9.61 6.59 16.97
C GLY A 75 -10.24 7.53 17.99
N SER A 76 -10.46 8.80 17.62
CA SER A 76 -11.18 9.77 18.46
C SER A 76 -12.61 9.33 18.76
N VAL A 77 -13.32 8.80 17.76
CA VAL A 77 -14.70 8.27 17.93
C VAL A 77 -14.72 7.02 18.82
N ILE A 78 -13.73 6.14 18.70
CA ILE A 78 -13.60 4.94 19.54
C ILE A 78 -13.34 5.33 21.01
N LEU A 79 -12.49 6.34 21.25
CA LEU A 79 -12.17 6.82 22.60
C LEU A 79 -13.32 7.61 23.25
N SER A 80 -14.23 8.17 22.46
CA SER A 80 -15.39 8.95 22.92
C SER A 80 -16.61 8.06 23.23
N ASP A 81 -16.40 6.88 23.81
CA ASP A 81 -17.41 5.85 24.14
C ASP A 81 -18.20 5.24 22.95
N GLY A 82 -17.78 5.47 21.71
CA GLY A 82 -18.30 4.73 20.54
C GLY A 82 -19.81 4.87 20.30
N GLY A 83 -20.45 5.91 20.87
CA GLY A 83 -21.90 6.14 20.79
C GLY A 83 -22.40 6.54 19.39
N MET A 84 -21.50 6.81 18.46
CA MET A 84 -21.87 7.00 17.05
C MET A 84 -21.92 5.65 16.33
N SER A 85 -23.05 5.36 15.70
CA SER A 85 -23.18 4.29 14.70
C SER A 85 -22.65 4.74 13.35
N VAL A 86 -21.89 3.88 12.66
CA VAL A 86 -21.48 4.14 11.26
C VAL A 86 -22.74 4.10 10.39
N SER A 87 -23.06 5.19 9.70
CA SER A 87 -24.12 5.18 8.69
C SER A 87 -23.72 4.32 7.49
N THR A 88 -24.70 3.76 6.76
CA THR A 88 -24.44 2.98 5.55
C THR A 88 -23.57 3.76 4.54
N TRP A 89 -23.84 5.06 4.39
CA TRP A 89 -23.05 5.95 3.55
C TRP A 89 -21.62 6.16 4.04
N GLY A 90 -21.41 6.23 5.36
CA GLY A 90 -20.07 6.27 5.94
C GLY A 90 -19.28 4.99 5.62
N LEU A 91 -19.95 3.84 5.69
CA LEU A 91 -19.34 2.54 5.35
C LEU A 91 -18.90 2.48 3.89
N VAL A 92 -19.76 2.95 2.97
CA VAL A 92 -19.45 3.05 1.53
C VAL A 92 -18.27 3.99 1.29
N ALA A 93 -18.24 5.14 1.96
CA ALA A 93 -17.12 6.09 1.84
C ALA A 93 -15.78 5.46 2.29
N PHE A 94 -15.77 4.74 3.42
CA PHE A 94 -14.58 4.02 3.88
C PHE A 94 -14.15 2.91 2.93
N ALA A 95 -15.11 2.17 2.34
CA ALA A 95 -14.81 1.13 1.37
C ALA A 95 -14.17 1.71 0.09
N LEU A 96 -14.73 2.79 -0.45
CA LEU A 96 -14.17 3.49 -1.61
C LEU A 96 -12.77 4.06 -1.31
N TYR A 97 -12.60 4.64 -0.12
CA TYR A 97 -11.29 5.15 0.30
C TYR A 97 -10.26 4.02 0.41
N GLY A 98 -10.62 2.90 1.03
CA GLY A 98 -9.77 1.70 1.10
C GLY A 98 -9.39 1.18 -0.29
N LEU A 99 -10.33 1.18 -1.23
CA LEU A 99 -10.08 0.78 -2.62
C LEU A 99 -9.06 1.69 -3.31
N VAL A 100 -9.15 3.00 -3.10
CA VAL A 100 -8.14 3.96 -3.60
C VAL A 100 -6.77 3.66 -3.01
N VAL A 101 -6.69 3.45 -1.70
CA VAL A 101 -5.43 3.14 -1.01
C VAL A 101 -4.77 1.87 -1.57
N VAL A 102 -5.55 0.80 -1.75
CA VAL A 102 -5.05 -0.46 -2.32
C VAL A 102 -4.58 -0.27 -3.77
N THR A 103 -5.32 0.52 -4.57
CA THR A 103 -4.94 0.82 -5.95
C THR A 103 -3.62 1.58 -6.03
N VAL A 104 -3.41 2.57 -5.15
CA VAL A 104 -2.15 3.33 -5.03
C VAL A 104 -1.00 2.41 -4.63
N GLY A 105 -1.21 1.48 -3.70
CA GLY A 105 -0.20 0.49 -3.30
C GLY A 105 0.13 -0.54 -4.38
N ALA A 106 -0.85 -0.91 -5.22
CA ALA A 106 -0.70 -1.89 -6.30
C ALA A 106 -0.05 -1.30 -7.58
N TYR A 107 -0.27 0.00 -7.84
CA TYR A 107 0.27 0.72 -9.00
C TYR A 107 1.77 0.50 -9.29
N PRO A 108 2.71 0.58 -8.32
CA PRO A 108 4.12 0.37 -8.61
C PRO A 108 4.40 -1.05 -9.14
N PHE A 109 3.68 -2.07 -8.66
CA PHE A 109 3.87 -3.46 -9.09
C PHE A 109 3.41 -3.68 -10.53
N GLU A 110 2.27 -3.10 -10.92
CA GLU A 110 1.83 -3.13 -12.32
C GLU A 110 2.82 -2.41 -13.24
N LYS A 111 3.39 -1.29 -12.78
CA LYS A 111 4.38 -0.53 -13.54
C LYS A 111 5.69 -1.30 -13.72
N ILE A 112 6.14 -2.04 -12.70
CA ILE A 112 7.31 -2.92 -12.77
C ILE A 112 7.11 -4.05 -13.77
N LYS A 113 5.91 -4.66 -13.81
CA LYS A 113 5.58 -5.68 -14.83
C LYS A 113 5.72 -5.14 -16.25
N ARG A 114 5.26 -3.91 -16.50
CA ARG A 114 5.38 -3.25 -17.81
C ARG A 114 6.82 -2.87 -18.16
N LEU A 115 7.63 -2.45 -17.18
CA LEU A 115 9.05 -2.13 -17.40
C LEU A 115 9.85 -3.33 -17.94
N GLY A 116 9.54 -4.55 -17.51
CA GLY A 116 10.17 -5.75 -18.05
C GLY A 116 9.72 -6.13 -19.47
N GLY A 117 8.50 -5.75 -19.86
CA GLY A 117 7.98 -5.99 -21.21
C GLY A 117 8.56 -5.05 -22.27
N SER A 118 8.94 -3.83 -21.88
CA SER A 118 9.57 -2.85 -22.79
C SER A 118 11.06 -3.08 -23.00
N ALA A 119 11.75 -3.79 -22.09
CA ALA A 119 13.17 -4.12 -22.23
C ALA A 119 13.43 -5.38 -23.11
N GLY A 120 12.36 -6.07 -23.52
CA GLY A 120 12.42 -7.26 -24.39
C GLY A 120 12.03 -7.00 -25.85
N ARG A 121 11.92 -5.74 -26.28
CA ARG A 121 11.76 -5.33 -27.68
C ARG A 121 12.97 -4.55 -28.15
#